data_AF-A0A522WCQ4-F1
#
_entry.id   AF-A0A522WCQ4-F1
#
_cell.length_a   1.000
_cell.length_b   1.000
_cell.length_c   1.000
_cell.angle_alpha   90.00
_cell.angle_beta   90.00
_cell.angle_gamma   90.00
#
_symmetry.space_group_name_H-M   'P 1'
#
loop_
_entity.id
_entity.type
_entity.pdbx_description
1 polymer ?
#
loop_
_entity_poly.entity_id
_entity_poly.type
_entity_poly.pdbx_seq_one_letter_code
_entity_poly.pdbx_strand_id
1 'polypeptide(L)'
;MLALSGSYIGASRAKRSLSQWRTSWGDADSDTLFDLPILRDRSRDLIRNAPLATGAINTVCTNVVGTGLKLQSRIDRETLGMDEVEADAWEVTPSAAIFALTHSKRI
;
A
#
# COMPACT_ATOMS: atom_id res chain seq x y z
N MET A 1 27.11 2.87 -27.36
CA MET A 1 25.90 3.47 -27.98
C MET A 1 24.81 2.40 -28.04
N LEU A 2 23.96 2.29 -27.01
CA LEU A 2 22.88 1.28 -26.97
C LEU A 2 21.64 1.86 -26.26
N ALA A 3 21.20 3.04 -26.70
CA ALA A 3 20.05 3.75 -26.14
C ALA A 3 19.14 4.36 -27.21
N LEU A 4 19.06 3.72 -28.39
CA LEU A 4 18.14 4.12 -29.47
C LEU A 4 17.40 2.90 -30.02
N SER A 5 16.41 2.42 -29.26
CA SER A 5 15.19 1.65 -29.67
C SER A 5 14.78 0.67 -28.57
N GLY A 6 13.80 1.08 -27.75
CA GLY A 6 13.19 0.24 -26.71
C GLY A 6 13.83 0.44 -25.33
N SER A 7 13.09 1.12 -24.44
CA SER A 7 13.55 1.62 -23.13
C SER A 7 13.92 0.55 -22.09
N TYR A 8 13.83 -0.76 -22.41
CA TYR A 8 14.12 -1.84 -21.47
C TYR A 8 14.82 -3.02 -22.16
N ILE A 9 15.98 -3.43 -21.63
CA ILE A 9 16.73 -4.62 -22.08
C ILE A 9 15.88 -5.91 -21.96
N GLY A 10 14.93 -5.92 -21.02
CA GLY A 10 13.97 -7.02 -20.80
C GLY A 10 12.91 -7.18 -21.89
N ALA A 11 12.69 -6.16 -22.74
CA ALA A 11 11.72 -6.21 -23.82
C ALA A 11 12.31 -6.71 -25.15
N SER A 12 13.61 -7.06 -25.17
CA SER A 12 14.28 -7.49 -26.39
C SER A 12 13.87 -8.92 -26.78
N ARG A 13 13.18 -9.05 -27.91
CA ARG A 13 12.81 -10.35 -28.51
C ARG A 13 13.99 -11.06 -29.20
N ALA A 14 15.08 -10.33 -29.46
CA ALA A 14 16.27 -10.85 -30.13
C ALA A 14 17.35 -11.36 -29.17
N LYS A 15 17.27 -11.02 -27.87
CA LYS A 15 18.25 -11.44 -26.87
C LYS A 15 18.11 -12.95 -26.60
N ARG A 16 19.20 -13.72 -26.75
CA ARG A 16 19.21 -15.19 -26.56
C ARG A 16 18.66 -15.64 -25.20
N SER A 17 18.88 -14.88 -24.14
CA SER A 17 18.36 -15.21 -22.80
C SER A 17 16.85 -15.00 -22.65
N LEU A 18 16.23 -14.22 -23.55
CA LEU A 18 14.81 -13.85 -23.50
C LEU A 18 14.05 -14.36 -24.74
N SER A 19 14.71 -15.04 -25.68
CA SER A 19 14.08 -15.51 -26.92
C SER A 19 13.01 -16.58 -26.69
N GLN A 20 13.10 -17.31 -25.57
CA GLN A 20 12.07 -18.26 -25.13
C GLN A 20 11.02 -17.62 -24.21
N TRP A 21 11.19 -16.37 -23.81
CA TRP A 21 10.23 -15.63 -22.97
C TRP A 21 9.10 -15.09 -23.84
N ARG A 22 8.13 -15.96 -24.17
CA ARG A 22 6.96 -15.61 -24.99
C ARG A 22 5.78 -15.28 -24.08
N THR A 23 5.50 -14.00 -23.89
CA THR A 23 4.28 -13.54 -23.22
C THR A 23 3.17 -13.34 -24.25
N SER A 24 1.96 -13.79 -23.90
CA SER A 24 0.74 -13.36 -24.59
C SER A 24 0.24 -12.09 -23.92
N TRP A 25 -0.45 -11.24 -24.68
CA TRP A 25 -1.21 -10.13 -24.12
C TRP A 25 -2.63 -10.63 -23.87
N GLY A 26 -3.11 -10.50 -22.63
CA GLY A 26 -4.46 -10.82 -22.21
C GLY A 26 -5.04 -9.69 -21.36
N ASP A 27 -6.34 -9.75 -21.10
CA ASP A 27 -6.97 -8.92 -20.09
C ASP A 27 -6.66 -9.48 -18.69
N ALA A 28 -6.69 -8.63 -17.65
CA ALA A 28 -6.38 -9.06 -16.29
C ALA A 28 -7.29 -10.21 -15.82
N ASP A 29 -8.55 -10.20 -16.29
CA ASP A 29 -9.52 -11.24 -16.03
C ASP A 29 -9.16 -12.54 -16.77
N SER A 30 -8.78 -12.49 -18.05
CA SER A 30 -8.40 -13.71 -18.78
C SER A 30 -7.13 -14.36 -18.24
N ASP A 31 -6.19 -13.57 -17.71
CA ASP A 31 -4.91 -14.06 -17.22
C ASP A 31 -4.98 -14.59 -15.78
N THR A 32 -5.92 -14.08 -14.98
CA THR A 32 -6.00 -14.44 -13.55
C THR A 32 -7.17 -15.36 -13.23
N LEU A 33 -8.34 -15.17 -13.85
CA LEU A 33 -9.59 -15.74 -13.37
C LEU A 33 -9.63 -17.28 -13.46
N PHE A 34 -9.00 -17.86 -14.50
CA PHE A 34 -8.95 -19.32 -14.67
C PHE A 34 -8.03 -20.00 -13.64
N ASP A 35 -6.88 -19.38 -13.33
CA ASP A 35 -5.90 -19.95 -12.40
C ASP A 35 -6.16 -19.59 -10.93
N LEU A 36 -7.02 -18.59 -10.69
CA LEU A 36 -7.34 -18.05 -9.37
C LEU A 36 -7.75 -19.12 -8.33
N PRO A 37 -8.58 -20.14 -8.65
CA PRO A 37 -8.92 -21.18 -7.69
C PRO A 37 -7.69 -21.97 -7.21
N ILE A 38 -6.81 -22.35 -8.14
CA ILE A 38 -5.59 -23.12 -7.87
C ILE A 38 -4.58 -22.28 -7.09
N LEU A 39 -4.40 -21.02 -7.48
CA LEU A 39 -3.51 -20.09 -6.77
C LEU A 39 -3.96 -19.86 -5.32
N ARG A 40 -5.27 -19.73 -5.09
CA ARG A 40 -5.83 -19.59 -3.74
C ARG A 40 -5.65 -20.84 -2.90
N ASP A 41 -5.81 -22.03 -3.49
CA ASP A 41 -5.59 -23.29 -2.79
C ASP A 41 -4.11 -23.45 -2.38
N ARG A 42 -3.19 -23.23 -3.34
CA ARG A 42 -1.74 -23.23 -3.08
C ARG A 42 -1.31 -22.19 -2.05
N SER A 43 -1.91 -21.00 -2.07
CA SER A 43 -1.64 -19.96 -1.06
C SER A 43 -2.03 -20.43 0.34
N ARG A 44 -3.21 -21.05 0.49
CA ARG A 44 -3.67 -21.60 1.79
C ARG A 44 -2.84 -22.79 2.26
N ASP A 45 -2.34 -23.60 1.33
CA ASP A 45 -1.42 -24.69 1.65
C ASP A 45 -0.06 -24.14 2.14
N LEU A 46 0.48 -23.17 1.42
CA LEU A 46 1.76 -22.53 1.74
C LEU A 46 1.76 -21.87 3.12
N ILE A 47 0.65 -21.23 3.50
CA ILE A 47 0.49 -20.61 4.84
C ILE A 47 0.55 -21.66 5.96
N ARG A 48 0.08 -22.89 5.72
CA ARG A 48 0.03 -23.96 6.72
C ARG A 48 1.32 -24.78 6.78
N ASN A 49 1.97 -24.98 5.65
CA ASN A 49 3.08 -25.92 5.53
C ASN A 49 4.46 -25.26 5.39
N ALA A 50 4.53 -23.97 5.02
CA ALA A 50 5.79 -23.27 4.80
C ALA A 50 5.99 -22.12 5.81
N PRO A 51 6.88 -22.29 6.82
CA PRO A 51 7.08 -21.29 7.87
C PRO A 51 7.60 -19.94 7.33
N LEU A 52 8.29 -19.94 6.19
CA LEU A 52 8.75 -18.72 5.52
C LEU A 52 7.56 -17.86 5.03
N ALA A 53 6.53 -18.49 4.48
CA ALA A 53 5.35 -17.78 4.00
C ALA A 53 4.54 -17.21 5.17
N THR A 54 4.38 -17.99 6.24
CA THR A 54 3.74 -17.53 7.49
C THR A 54 4.49 -16.34 8.09
N GLY A 55 5.83 -16.41 8.15
CA GLY A 55 6.67 -15.32 8.64
C GLY A 55 6.52 -14.05 7.82
N ALA A 56 6.56 -14.16 6.48
CA ALA A 56 6.40 -13.03 5.58
C ALA A 56 5.05 -12.32 5.76
N ILE A 57 3.95 -13.07 5.87
CA ILE A 57 2.61 -12.52 6.10
C ILE A 57 2.54 -11.80 7.45
N ASN A 58 3.09 -12.40 8.51
CA ASN A 58 3.10 -11.79 9.84
C ASN A 58 3.92 -10.50 9.87
N THR A 59 5.08 -10.45 9.21
CA THR A 59 5.89 -9.23 9.11
C THR A 59 5.13 -8.11 8.40
N VAL A 60 4.45 -8.42 7.28
CA VAL A 60 3.65 -7.42 6.57
C VAL A 60 2.48 -6.94 7.43
N CYS A 61 1.75 -7.85 8.08
CA CYS A 61 0.65 -7.51 8.97
C CYS A 61 1.10 -6.59 10.11
N THR A 62 2.22 -6.94 10.77
CA THR A 62 2.80 -6.14 11.86
C THR A 62 3.28 -4.77 11.37
N ASN A 63 3.86 -4.66 10.18
CA ASN A 63 4.38 -3.38 9.68
C ASN A 63 3.28 -2.47 9.12
N VAL A 64 2.26 -3.03 8.46
CA VAL A 64 1.19 -2.27 7.81
C VAL A 64 0.10 -1.89 8.78
N VAL A 65 -0.35 -2.82 9.62
CA VAL A 65 -1.39 -2.55 10.62
C VAL A 65 -0.76 -1.91 11.86
N GLY A 66 0.39 -2.44 12.32
CA GLY A 66 1.15 -1.90 13.44
C GLY A 66 0.32 -1.69 14.69
N THR A 67 0.71 -0.69 15.49
CA THR A 67 -0.04 -0.19 16.65
C THR A 67 -1.18 0.77 16.27
N GLY A 68 -1.46 0.92 14.97
CA GLY A 68 -2.43 1.85 14.42
C GLY A 68 -1.82 3.13 13.83
N LEU A 69 -2.57 3.75 12.92
CA LEU A 69 -2.23 5.05 12.33
C LEU A 69 -2.43 6.14 13.39
N LYS A 70 -1.36 6.80 13.83
CA LYS A 70 -1.46 8.01 14.66
C LYS A 70 -1.70 9.22 13.76
N LEU A 71 -2.80 9.93 13.99
CA LEU A 71 -3.08 11.17 13.27
C LEU A 71 -2.05 12.23 13.67
N GLN A 72 -1.34 12.77 12.67
CA GLN A 72 -0.45 13.93 12.83
C GLN A 72 -1.24 15.16 12.36
N SER A 73 -2.03 15.75 13.25
CA SER A 73 -2.68 17.03 12.98
C SER A 73 -1.69 18.14 13.24
N ARG A 74 -1.47 19.02 12.27
CA ARG A 74 -0.91 20.36 12.53
C ARG A 74 -2.07 21.34 12.57
N ILE A 75 -2.30 21.96 13.71
CA ILE A 75 -3.41 22.88 13.90
C ILE A 75 -2.98 24.28 13.45
N ASP A 76 -3.81 24.93 12.62
CA ASP A 76 -3.56 26.30 12.19
C ASP A 76 -4.02 27.29 13.26
N ARG A 77 -3.06 27.71 14.10
CA ARG A 77 -3.26 28.60 15.24
C ARG A 77 -3.82 29.98 14.87
N GLU A 78 -3.49 30.49 13.68
CA GLU A 78 -3.89 31.85 13.25
C GLU A 78 -5.37 31.90 12.89
N THR A 79 -5.90 30.84 12.28
CA THR A 79 -7.31 30.77 11.91
C THR A 79 -8.23 30.36 13.06
N LEU A 80 -7.69 29.75 14.11
CA LEU A 80 -8.42 29.30 15.30
C LEU A 80 -8.33 30.26 16.49
N GLY A 81 -7.40 31.22 16.49
CA GLY A 81 -7.26 32.22 17.55
C GLY A 81 -6.87 31.62 18.91
N MET A 82 -6.11 30.53 18.89
CA MET A 82 -5.68 29.78 20.08
C MET A 82 -4.28 30.15 20.52
N ASP A 83 -4.03 30.09 21.83
CA ASP A 83 -2.68 30.24 22.39
C ASP A 83 -1.82 29.01 22.11
N GLU A 84 -0.49 29.16 22.11
CA GLU A 84 0.47 28.12 21.73
C GLU A 84 0.33 26.86 22.60
N VAL A 85 0.07 27.05 23.90
CA VAL A 85 -0.13 25.96 24.86
C VAL A 85 -1.44 25.19 24.62
N GLU A 86 -2.47 25.88 24.15
CA GLU A 86 -3.78 25.27 23.85
C GLU A 86 -3.74 24.49 22.53
N ALA A 87 -3.04 25.02 21.52
CA ALA A 87 -2.82 24.34 20.26
C ALA A 87 -2.02 23.03 20.43
N ASP A 88 -0.95 23.05 21.22
CA ASP A 88 -0.13 21.86 21.51
C ASP A 88 -0.93 20.78 22.24
N ALA A 89 -1.75 21.16 23.23
CA ALA A 89 -2.63 20.23 23.93
C ALA A 89 -3.65 19.56 22.99
N TRP A 90 -4.09 20.28 21.96
CA TRP A 90 -5.05 19.78 20.97
C TRP A 90 -4.40 18.88 19.92
N GLU A 91 -3.15 19.11 19.55
CA GLU A 91 -2.37 18.23 18.67
C GLU A 91 -2.08 16.86 19.29
N VAL A 92 -2.05 16.76 20.62
CA VAL A 92 -1.88 15.48 21.34
C VAL A 92 -3.14 14.61 21.30
N THR A 93 -4.34 15.20 21.18
CA THR A 93 -5.62 14.46 21.10
C THR A 93 -6.45 14.85 19.87
N PRO A 94 -6.02 14.48 18.65
CA PRO A 94 -6.62 14.99 17.41
C PRO A 94 -8.06 14.51 17.17
N SER A 95 -8.39 13.31 17.62
CA SER A 95 -9.64 12.61 17.29
C SER A 95 -10.87 13.25 17.94
N ALA A 96 -10.76 13.81 19.15
CA ALA A 96 -11.86 14.52 19.81
C ALA A 96 -12.06 15.93 19.25
N ALA A 97 -10.97 16.62 18.89
CA ALA A 97 -10.99 18.01 18.43
C ALA A 97 -11.66 18.17 17.04
N ILE A 98 -11.38 17.25 16.11
CA ILE A 98 -12.00 17.26 14.76
C ILE A 98 -13.53 17.11 14.85
N PHE A 99 -14.02 16.28 15.78
CA PHE A 99 -15.46 16.07 15.98
C PHE A 99 -16.14 17.33 16.54
N ALA A 100 -15.50 18.06 17.46
CA ALA A 100 -16.03 19.30 18.00
C ALA A 100 -16.13 20.43 16.93
N LEU A 101 -15.11 20.57 16.08
CA LEU A 101 -15.08 21.59 15.03
C LEU A 101 -16.09 21.34 13.89
N THR A 102 -16.31 20.07 13.52
CA THR A 102 -17.28 19.70 12.47
C THR A 102 -18.75 19.89 12.88
N HIS A 103 -19.03 20.00 14.19
CA HIS A 103 -20.36 20.32 14.70
C HIS A 103 -20.57 21.82 14.93
N SER A 104 -19.49 22.58 15.18
CA SER A 104 -19.56 24.04 15.41
C SER A 104 -19.68 24.86 14.12
N LYS A 105 -19.02 24.44 13.02
CA LYS A 105 -19.07 25.14 11.71
C LYS A 105 -20.21 24.71 10.77
N ARG A 106 -21.20 23.97 11.28
CA ARG A 106 -22.37 23.51 10.50
C ARG A 106 -23.59 24.40 10.76
N ILE A 107 -23.40 25.72 10.66
CA ILE A 107 -24.43 26.77 10.51
C ILE A 107 -23.89 27.77 9.51
#